data_AF-A0A1E9AAN8-F1
#
_entry.id   AF-A0A1E9AAN8-F1
#
_cell.length_a   1.000
_cell.length_b   1.000
_cell.length_c   1.000
_cell.angle_alpha   90.00
_cell.angle_beta   90.00
_cell.angle_gamma   90.00
#
_symmetry.space_group_name_H-M   'P 1'
#
loop_
_entity.id
_entity.type
_entity.pdbx_description
1 polymer ?
#
loop_
_entity_poly.entity_id
_entity_poly.type
_entity_poly.pdbx_seq_one_letter_code
_entity_poly.pdbx_strand_id
1 'polypeptide(L)'
;MGQVKSDSDKIDDIFSGLKGALNGFDDLTKPTKDESTTVKGNSNAHDAIDNLMKKSKSVANAIEEASNHIKKTGESFEQTDQSISSNIGQN
;
A
#
# COMPACT_ATOMS: atom_id res chain seq x y z
N MET A 1 -2.07 37.26 3.23
CA MET A 1 -2.96 36.09 3.46
C MET A 1 -2.11 34.85 3.34
N GLY A 2 -2.15 33.93 4.31
CA GLY A 2 -1.47 32.64 4.21
C GLY A 2 -2.21 31.77 3.19
N GLN A 3 -1.47 31.08 2.32
CA GLN A 3 -2.06 30.08 1.43
C GLN A 3 -2.54 28.90 2.27
N VAL A 4 -3.82 28.57 2.15
CA VAL A 4 -4.31 27.25 2.58
C VAL A 4 -3.89 26.31 1.45
N LYS A 5 -2.81 25.56 1.66
CA LYS A 5 -2.27 24.63 0.68
C LYS A 5 -1.90 23.33 1.36
N SER A 6 -2.54 22.26 0.92
CA SER A 6 -2.21 20.88 1.22
C SER A 6 -0.87 20.51 0.61
N ASP A 7 -0.13 19.68 1.35
CA ASP A 7 1.21 19.23 0.96
C ASP A 7 1.08 17.97 0.10
N SER A 8 0.60 18.17 -1.13
CA SER A 8 0.39 17.12 -2.14
C SER A 8 1.64 16.27 -2.35
N ASP A 9 2.80 16.93 -2.35
CA ASP A 9 4.11 16.30 -2.57
C ASP A 9 4.40 15.26 -1.47
N LYS A 10 4.13 15.58 -0.20
CA LYS A 10 4.27 14.61 0.91
C LYS A 10 3.32 13.43 0.80
N ILE A 11 2.10 13.63 0.29
CA ILE A 11 1.11 12.56 0.14
C ILE A 11 1.55 11.60 -0.96
N ASP A 12 2.02 12.14 -2.08
CA ASP A 12 2.56 11.37 -3.20
C ASP A 12 3.84 10.61 -2.82
N ASP A 13 4.71 11.21 -2.01
CA ASP A 13 5.91 10.56 -1.46
C ASP A 13 5.55 9.35 -0.59
N ILE A 14 4.59 9.52 0.33
CA ILE A 14 4.12 8.42 1.19
C ILE A 14 3.48 7.31 0.36
N PHE A 15 2.61 7.67 -0.59
CA PHE A 15 1.97 6.70 -1.48
C PHE A 15 3.01 5.91 -2.31
N SER A 16 3.99 6.60 -2.87
CA SER A 16 5.07 5.99 -3.66
C SER A 16 5.94 5.07 -2.80
N GLY A 17 6.26 5.47 -1.57
CA GLY A 17 6.99 4.63 -0.61
C GLY A 17 6.24 3.34 -0.27
N LEU A 18 4.92 3.45 -0.03
CA LEU A 18 4.07 2.29 0.25
C LEU A 18 3.95 1.35 -0.97
N LYS A 19 3.83 1.89 -2.19
CA LYS A 19 3.90 1.08 -3.41
C LYS A 19 5.23 0.38 -3.61
N GLY A 20 6.34 1.05 -3.28
CA GLY A 20 7.66 0.43 -3.30
C GLY A 20 7.76 -0.76 -2.35
N ALA A 21 7.17 -0.65 -1.16
CA ALA A 21 7.11 -1.74 -0.19
C ALA A 21 6.29 -2.93 -0.70
N LEU A 22 5.22 -2.70 -1.47
CA LEU A 22 4.41 -3.77 -2.08
C LEU A 22 5.20 -4.63 -3.07
N ASN A 23 6.10 -4.03 -3.85
CA ASN A 23 6.93 -4.79 -4.80
C ASN A 23 7.82 -5.84 -4.11
N GLY A 24 8.22 -5.61 -2.85
CA GLY A 24 8.98 -6.58 -2.06
C GLY A 24 8.16 -7.81 -1.64
N PHE A 25 6.83 -7.71 -1.61
CA PHE A 25 5.95 -8.84 -1.27
C PHE A 25 5.75 -9.80 -2.44
N ASP A 26 5.88 -9.35 -3.70
CA ASP A 26 5.76 -10.23 -4.87
C ASP A 26 6.81 -11.33 -4.87
N ASP A 27 8.00 -11.07 -4.33
CA ASP A 27 9.07 -12.08 -4.24
C ASP A 27 8.83 -13.10 -3.10
N LEU A 28 8.07 -12.74 -2.07
CA LEU A 28 7.64 -13.66 -1.01
C LEU A 28 6.55 -14.65 -1.46
N THR A 29 5.94 -14.42 -2.64
CA THR A 29 4.87 -15.28 -3.19
C THR A 29 5.36 -16.34 -4.16
N LYS A 30 6.67 -16.46 -4.39
CA LYS A 30 7.27 -17.44 -5.32
C LYS A 30 8.04 -18.62 -4.68
N PRO A 31 7.83 -19.02 -3.42
CA PRO A 31 8.54 -20.20 -2.90
C PRO A 31 8.09 -21.48 -3.63
N THR A 32 9.05 -22.29 -4.06
CA THR A 32 8.79 -23.58 -4.73
C THR A 32 8.57 -24.68 -3.71
N LYS A 33 7.62 -25.58 -3.99
CA LYS A 33 7.38 -26.80 -3.21
C LYS A 33 8.20 -27.95 -3.79
N ASP A 34 8.85 -28.72 -2.92
CA ASP A 34 9.46 -29.99 -3.31
C ASP A 34 8.39 -31.09 -3.27
N GLU A 35 8.00 -31.59 -4.44
CA GLU A 35 6.99 -32.65 -4.55
C GLU A 35 7.59 -34.07 -4.53
N SER A 36 8.93 -34.19 -4.53
CA SER A 36 9.62 -35.49 -4.62
C SER A 36 9.87 -36.16 -3.27
N THR A 37 9.95 -35.36 -2.19
CA THR A 37 10.23 -35.84 -0.85
C THR A 37 8.96 -36.24 -0.09
N THR A 38 8.90 -37.47 0.45
CA THR A 38 7.71 -38.01 1.12
C THR A 38 7.77 -37.99 2.65
N VAL A 39 8.86 -37.48 3.24
CA VAL A 39 8.98 -37.40 4.71
C VAL A 39 8.08 -36.31 5.27
N LYS A 40 7.54 -36.52 6.49
CA LYS A 40 6.59 -35.60 7.15
C LYS A 40 7.10 -34.14 7.27
N GLY A 41 8.41 -33.96 7.38
CA GLY A 41 9.02 -32.62 7.40
C GLY A 41 8.76 -31.80 6.12
N ASN A 42 8.60 -32.46 4.97
CA ASN A 42 8.30 -31.80 3.70
C ASN A 42 6.86 -31.26 3.66
N SER A 43 5.88 -32.04 4.13
CA SER A 43 4.50 -31.55 4.29
C SER A 43 4.42 -30.34 5.22
N ASN A 44 5.14 -30.37 6.35
CA ASN A 44 5.21 -29.21 7.25
C ASN A 44 5.82 -27.97 6.56
N ALA A 45 6.83 -28.17 5.70
CA ALA A 45 7.43 -27.08 4.93
C ALA A 45 6.44 -26.50 3.90
N HIS A 46 5.66 -27.35 3.23
CA HIS A 46 4.60 -26.91 2.31
C HIS A 46 3.53 -26.09 3.03
N ASP A 47 3.08 -26.54 4.20
CA ASP A 47 2.11 -25.81 5.03
C ASP A 47 2.65 -24.45 5.49
N ALA A 48 3.94 -24.40 5.84
CA ALA A 48 4.61 -23.15 6.20
C ALA A 48 4.69 -22.18 5.01
N ILE A 49 4.99 -22.70 3.81
CA ILE A 49 4.99 -21.94 2.55
C ILE A 49 3.60 -21.36 2.28
N ASP A 50 2.53 -22.17 2.39
CA ASP A 50 1.16 -21.72 2.14
C ASP A 50 0.73 -20.63 3.13
N ASN A 51 1.09 -20.78 4.41
CA ASN A 51 0.84 -19.78 5.43
C ASN A 51 1.61 -18.48 5.18
N LEU A 52 2.87 -18.56 4.74
CA LEU A 52 3.67 -17.40 4.36
C LEU A 52 3.04 -16.65 3.19
N MET A 53 2.63 -17.35 2.13
CA MET A 53 1.99 -16.74 0.97
C MET A 53 0.67 -16.05 1.36
N LYS A 54 -0.16 -16.70 2.17
CA LYS A 54 -1.43 -16.14 2.65
C LYS A 54 -1.21 -14.87 3.49
N LYS A 55 -0.24 -14.88 4.41
CA LYS A 55 0.08 -13.70 5.23
C LYS A 55 0.66 -12.57 4.38
N SER A 56 1.58 -12.88 3.46
CA SER A 56 2.17 -11.90 2.55
C SER A 56 1.10 -11.19 1.73
N LYS A 57 0.15 -11.94 1.16
CA LYS A 57 -1.00 -11.36 0.44
C LYS A 57 -1.88 -10.48 1.33
N SER A 58 -2.14 -10.92 2.57
CA SER A 58 -2.95 -10.13 3.51
C SER A 58 -2.29 -8.80 3.87
N VAL A 59 -0.96 -8.78 4.06
CA VAL A 59 -0.22 -7.56 4.36
C VAL A 59 -0.18 -6.64 3.14
N ALA A 60 0.06 -7.19 1.96
CA ALA A 60 0.04 -6.44 0.71
C ALA A 60 -1.31 -5.73 0.51
N ASN A 61 -2.43 -6.44 0.68
CA ASN A 61 -3.76 -5.85 0.57
C ASN A 61 -3.98 -4.71 1.57
N ALA A 62 -3.55 -4.88 2.84
CA ALA A 62 -3.70 -3.84 3.85
C ALA A 62 -2.87 -2.57 3.53
N ILE A 63 -1.66 -2.74 3.00
CA ILE A 63 -0.82 -1.62 2.55
C ILE A 63 -1.45 -0.92 1.35
N GLU A 64 -2.02 -1.67 0.39
CA GLU A 64 -2.73 -1.10 -0.75
C GLU A 64 -3.96 -0.30 -0.32
N GLU A 65 -4.77 -0.82 0.59
CA GLU A 65 -5.91 -0.12 1.17
C GLU A 65 -5.50 1.18 1.88
N ALA A 66 -4.46 1.13 2.72
CA ALA A 66 -3.93 2.30 3.40
C ALA A 66 -3.43 3.37 2.39
N SER A 67 -2.72 2.93 1.35
CA SER A 67 -2.21 3.79 0.28
C SER A 67 -3.36 4.51 -0.44
N ASN A 68 -4.43 3.77 -0.76
CA ASN A 68 -5.61 4.32 -1.42
C ASN A 68 -6.37 5.32 -0.54
N HIS A 69 -6.46 5.08 0.77
CA HIS A 69 -7.06 6.03 1.70
C HIS A 69 -6.24 7.32 1.79
N ILE A 70 -4.92 7.23 1.91
CA ILE A 70 -4.01 8.39 1.96
C ILE A 70 -4.18 9.25 0.71
N LYS A 71 -4.19 8.63 -0.48
CA LYS A 71 -4.39 9.34 -1.76
C LYS A 71 -5.74 10.08 -1.80
N LYS A 72 -6.84 9.40 -1.47
CA LYS A 72 -8.19 9.99 -1.47
C LYS A 72 -8.32 11.15 -0.49
N THR A 73 -7.74 11.02 0.70
CA THR A 73 -7.72 12.09 1.69
C THR A 73 -6.93 13.29 1.19
N GLY A 74 -5.79 13.08 0.54
CA GLY A 74 -5.02 14.15 -0.11
C GLY A 74 -5.79 14.89 -1.18
N GLU A 75 -6.40 14.16 -2.12
CA GLU A 75 -7.26 14.73 -3.17
C GLU A 75 -8.41 15.55 -2.57
N SER A 76 -8.99 15.12 -1.45
CA SER A 76 -10.06 15.85 -0.76
C SER A 76 -9.57 17.16 -0.12
N PHE A 77 -8.35 17.18 0.41
CA PHE A 77 -7.73 18.41 0.91
C PHE A 77 -7.44 19.39 -0.23
N GLU A 78 -6.88 18.93 -1.35
CA GLU A 78 -6.63 19.78 -2.52
C GLU A 78 -7.91 20.43 -3.06
N GLN A 79 -9.00 19.65 -3.16
CA GLN A 79 -10.31 20.18 -3.58
C GLN A 79 -10.83 21.25 -2.61
N THR A 80 -10.61 21.05 -1.30
CA THR A 80 -11.00 22.01 -0.27
C THR A 80 -10.19 23.31 -0.41
N ASP A 81 -8.88 23.23 -0.63
CA ASP A 81 -8.01 24.39 -0.84
C ASP A 81 -8.41 25.20 -2.08
N GLN A 82 -8.73 24.51 -3.18
CA GLN A 82 -9.22 25.13 -4.41
C GLN A 82 -10.54 25.87 -4.18
N SER A 83 -11.47 25.25 -3.45
CA SER A 83 -12.76 25.86 -3.09
C SER A 83 -12.58 27.11 -2.23
N ILE A 84 -11.75 27.04 -1.18
CA ILE A 84 -11.44 28.19 -0.32
C ILE A 84 -10.78 29.32 -1.13
N SER A 85 -9.78 28.98 -1.95
CA SER A 85 -9.06 29.96 -2.78
C SER A 85 -10.00 30.67 -3.76
N SER A 86 -10.92 29.94 -4.39
CA SER A 86 -11.94 30.52 -5.27
C SER A 86 -12.88 31.46 -4.52
N ASN A 87 -13.33 31.08 -3.31
CA ASN A 87 -14.23 31.92 -2.51
C ASN A 87 -13.56 33.20 -1.98
N ILE A 88 -12.27 33.14 -1.65
CA ILE A 88 -11.51 34.32 -1.23
C ILE A 88 -11.23 35.24 -2.43
N GLY A 89 -10.88 34.69 -3.60
CA GLY A 89 -10.57 35.49 -4.80
C GLY A 89 -11.77 36.19 -5.45
N GLN A 90 -13.00 35.85 -5.03
CA GLN A 90 -14.24 36.49 -5.49
C GLN A 90 -14.73 37.62 -4.58
N ASN A 91 -14.13 37.82 -3.41
CA ASN A 91 -14.41 38.95 -2.49
C ASN A 91 -13.31 40.01 -2.56
#